data_AF-A0A1T2YCZ5-F1
#
_entry.id   AF-A0A1T2YCZ5-F1
#
_cell.length_a   1.000
_cell.length_b   1.000
_cell.length_c   1.000
_cell.angle_alpha   90.00
_cell.angle_beta   90.00
_cell.angle_gamma   90.00
#
_symmetry.space_group_name_H-M   'P 1'
#
loop_
_entity.id
_entity.type
_entity.pdbx_description
1 polymer ?
#
loop_
_entity_poly.entity_id
_entity_poly.type
_entity_poly.pdbx_seq_one_letter_code
_entity_poly.pdbx_strand_id
1 'polypeptide(L)' 'MSLLHLLFGEPTQDDRERVKAVQSYKTWKLNDCGIGVDAAEIAESAHYKEAMRQAAQIEVDDSWAC' A
#
# COMPACT_ATOMS: atom_id res chain seq x y z
N MET A 1 8.40 29.42 -8.98
CA MET A 1 8.44 28.13 -9.70
C MET A 1 9.42 27.22 -8.99
N SER A 2 8.95 26.08 -8.47
CA SER A 2 9.80 25.10 -7.76
C SER A 2 10.64 24.30 -8.76
N LEU A 3 11.91 24.01 -8.42
CA LEU A 3 12.78 23.13 -9.23
C LEU A 3 12.13 21.76 -9.47
N LEU A 4 11.36 21.27 -8.50
CA LEU A 4 10.62 20.02 -8.62
C LEU A 4 9.52 20.09 -9.68
N HIS A 5 8.84 21.23 -9.81
CA HIS A 5 7.81 21.41 -10.84
C HIS A 5 8.40 21.48 -12.25
N LEU A 6 9.64 21.97 -12.40
CA LEU A 6 10.35 21.97 -13.68
C LEU A 6 10.82 20.56 -14.08
N LEU A 7 11.21 19.73 -13.12
CA LEU A 7 11.73 18.38 -13.36
C LEU A 7 10.63 17.33 -13.54
N PHE A 8 9.52 17.48 -12.82
CA PHE A 8 8.48 16.44 -12.72
C PHE A 8 7.09 16.92 -13.14
N GLY A 9 6.93 18.21 -13.48
CA GLY A 9 5.62 18.79 -13.77
C GLY A 9 4.79 19.07 -12.51
N GLU A 10 3.56 19.55 -12.73
CA GLU A 10 2.56 19.68 -11.68
C GLU A 10 1.87 18.33 -11.47
N PRO A 11 1.57 17.93 -10.21
CA PRO A 11 0.85 16.70 -9.94
C PRO A 11 -0.54 16.71 -10.59
N THR A 12 -0.85 15.65 -11.31
CA THR A 12 -2.16 15.45 -11.97
C THR A 12 -3.27 15.22 -10.94
N GLN A 13 -4.52 15.22 -11.39
CA GLN A 13 -5.66 14.88 -10.53
C GLN A 13 -5.55 13.45 -10.00
N ASP A 14 -5.16 12.50 -10.85
CA ASP A 14 -4.94 11.10 -10.49
C ASP A 14 -3.87 10.94 -9.42
N ASP A 15 -2.77 11.71 -9.51
CA ASP A 15 -1.71 11.69 -8.50
C ASP A 15 -2.24 12.13 -7.13
N ARG A 16 -3.09 13.17 -7.11
CA ARG A 16 -3.71 13.69 -5.89
C ARG A 16 -4.69 12.67 -5.30
N GLU A 17 -5.44 11.97 -6.14
CA GLU A 17 -6.38 10.93 -5.71
C GLU A 17 -5.65 9.71 -5.14
N ARG A 18 -4.56 9.29 -5.77
CA ARG A 18 -3.69 8.22 -5.24
C ARG A 18 -3.08 8.61 -3.90
N VAL A 19 -2.59 9.85 -3.75
CA VAL A 19 -2.08 10.33 -2.46
C VAL A 19 -3.17 10.32 -1.40
N LYS A 20 -4.40 10.75 -1.70
CA LYS A 20 -5.52 10.67 -0.75
C LYS A 20 -5.87 9.23 -0.38
N ALA A 21 -5.89 8.32 -1.35
CA ALA A 21 -6.14 6.91 -1.10
C ALA A 21 -5.06 6.33 -0.18
N VAL A 22 -3.79 6.59 -0.48
CA VAL A 22 -2.65 6.18 0.34
C VAL A 22 -2.74 6.75 1.75
N GLN A 23 -3.04 8.04 1.91
CA GLN A 23 -3.22 8.70 3.21
C GLN A 23 -4.43 8.16 4.00
N SER A 24 -5.45 7.62 3.32
CA SER A 24 -6.59 7.00 4.00
C SER A 24 -6.23 5.68 4.70
N TYR A 25 -5.14 5.02 4.27
CA TYR A 25 -4.61 3.85 4.96
C TYR A 25 -3.75 4.30 6.14
N LYS A 26 -4.30 4.18 7.36
CA LYS A 26 -3.62 4.53 8.62
C LYS A 26 -2.28 3.82 8.85
N THR A 27 -2.02 2.75 8.10
CA THR A 27 -0.81 1.93 8.21
C THR A 27 0.44 2.60 7.63
N TRP A 28 0.29 3.66 6.83
CA TRP A 28 1.40 4.41 6.24
C TRP A 28 1.79 5.58 7.13
N LYS A 29 3.05 5.59 7.58
CA LYS A 29 3.60 6.61 8.48
C LYS A 29 4.83 7.25 7.83
N LEU A 30 4.95 8.56 7.97
CA LEU A 30 6.20 9.26 7.68
C LEU A 30 7.14 9.03 8.86
N ASN A 31 8.23 8.32 8.61
CA ASN A 31 9.32 8.11 9.56
C ASN A 31 10.51 8.98 9.15
N ASP A 32 11.48 9.13 10.04
CA ASP A 32 12.69 9.93 9.79
C ASP A 32 13.48 9.46 8.54
N CYS A 33 13.27 8.21 8.12
CA CYS A 33 13.91 7.58 6.96
C CYS A 33 13.03 7.55 5.69
N GLY A 34 11.83 8.15 5.71
CA GLY A 34 10.91 8.18 4.57
C GLY A 34 9.53 7.59 4.86
N ILE A 35 8.85 7.10 3.82
CA ILE A 35 7.52 6.48 3.96
C ILE A 35 7.70 5.03 4.41
N GLY A 36 7.23 4.73 5.61
CA GLY A 36 7.23 3.39 6.17
C GLY A 36 5.82 2.90 6.44
N VAL A 37 5.72 1.61 6.71
CA VAL A 37 4.49 0.99 7.21
C VAL A 37 4.77 0.30 8.53
N ASP A 38 3.80 0.37 9.43
CA ASP A 38 3.86 -0.35 10.69
C ASP A 38 3.41 -1.80 10.47
N ALA A 39 4.33 -2.75 10.62
CA ALA A 39 4.06 -4.16 10.37
C ALA A 39 2.96 -4.71 11.29
N ALA A 40 2.86 -4.22 12.54
CA ALA A 40 1.81 -4.65 13.46
C ALA A 40 0.44 -4.13 13.02
N GLU A 41 0.36 -2.88 12.57
CA GLU A 41 -0.90 -2.31 12.06
C GLU A 41 -1.34 -2.95 10.74
N ILE A 42 -0.39 -3.29 9.86
CA ILE A 42 -0.70 -4.06 8.65
C ILE A 42 -1.26 -5.43 9.00
N ALA A 43 -0.60 -6.17 9.91
CA ALA A 43 -1.03 -7.50 10.33
C ALA A 43 -2.44 -7.51 10.90
N GLU A 44 -2.83 -6.44 11.61
CA GLU A 44 -4.17 -6.30 12.17
C GLU A 44 -5.24 -5.85 11.17
N SER A 45 -4.84 -5.33 10.00
CA SER A 45 -5.78 -4.80 9.01
C SER A 45 -6.65 -5.90 8.38
N ALA A 46 -7.96 -5.61 8.23
CA ALA A 46 -8.92 -6.56 7.66
C ALA A 46 -8.55 -6.97 6.21
N HIS A 47 -8.02 -6.02 5.43
CA HIS A 47 -7.58 -6.28 4.06
C HIS A 47 -6.40 -7.24 4.00
N TYR A 48 -5.41 -7.09 4.90
CA TYR A 48 -4.27 -8.00 4.96
C TYR A 48 -4.71 -9.40 5.39
N LYS A 49 -5.55 -9.52 6.42
CA LYS A 49 -6.10 -10.81 6.87
C LYS A 49 -6.88 -11.53 5.77
N GLU A 50 -7.70 -10.79 5.02
CA GLU A 50 -8.44 -11.35 3.88
C GLU A 50 -7.50 -11.78 2.75
N ALA A 51 -6.51 -10.97 2.40
CA ALA A 51 -5.50 -11.32 1.39
C ALA A 51 -4.71 -12.58 1.77
N MET A 52 -4.33 -12.71 3.05
CA MET A 52 -3.66 -13.91 3.56
C MET A 52 -4.56 -15.13 3.51
N ARG A 53 -5.86 -14.98 3.80
CA ARG A 53 -6.85 -16.06 3.67
C ARG A 53 -6.96 -16.53 2.22
N GLN A 54 -7.02 -15.61 1.27
CA GLN A 54 -7.08 -15.92 -0.15
C GLN A 54 -5.79 -16.61 -0.64
N ALA A 55 -4.62 -16.12 -0.24
CA ALA A 55 -3.34 -16.75 -0.55
C ALA A 55 -3.26 -18.20 -0.02
N ALA A 56 -3.69 -18.42 1.22
CA ALA A 56 -3.72 -19.76 1.82
C ALA A 56 -4.69 -20.70 1.08
N GLN A 57 -5.82 -20.19 0.55
CA GLN A 57 -6.75 -20.99 -0.24
C GLN A 57 -6.14 -21.39 -1.60
N ILE A 58 -5.36 -20.52 -2.23
CA ILE A 58 -4.65 -20.83 -3.48
C ILE A 58 -3.60 -21.92 -3.25
N GLU A 59 -2.81 -21.84 -2.16
CA GLU A 59 -1.80 -22.87 -1.83
C GLU A 59 -2.42 -24.24 -1.55
N VAL A 60 -3.64 -24.28 -1.00
CA VAL A 60 -4.36 -25.55 -0.76
C VAL A 60 -4.89 -26.15 -2.06
N ASP A 61 -5.34 -25.31 -3.01
CA ASP A 61 -5.86 -25.76 -4.31
C ASP A 61 -4.74 -26.37 -5.18
N ASP A 62 -3.53 -25.81 -5.12
CA ASP A 62 -2.33 -26.37 -5.76
C ASP A 62 -1.86 -27.70 -5.12
N SER A 63 -2.33 -28.06 -3.93
CA SER A 63 -1.98 -29.34 -3.27
C SER A 63 -2.76 -30.56 -3.79
N TRP A 64 -3.78 -30.35 -4.64
CA TRP A 64 -4.52 -31.43 -5.31
C TRP A 64 -3.84 -31.95 -6.59
N ALA A 65 -2.72 -31.36 -7.01
CA ALA A 65 -1.94 -31.78 -8.18
C ALA A 65 -0.85 -32.84 -7.87
N CYS A 66 -1.16 -33.82 -7.02
CA CYS A 66 -0.33 -35.02 -6.79
C CYS A 66 -1.07 -36.29 -7.23
#